data_AF-A0A8T3TZ92-F1
#
_entry.id   AF-A0A8T3TZ92-F1
#
_cell.length_a   1.000
_cell.length_b   1.000
_cell.length_c   1.000
_cell.angle_alpha   90.00
_cell.angle_beta   90.00
_cell.angle_gamma   90.00
#
_symmetry.space_group_name_H-M   'P 1'
#
loop_
_entity.id
_entity.type
_entity.pdbx_description
1 polymer ?
#
loop_
_entity_poly.entity_id
_entity_poly.type
_entity_poly.pdbx_seq_one_letter_code
_entity_poly.pdbx_strand_id
1 'polypeptide(L)'
;MAAVRPTISTHVLDLVTGNPAPGVEVALFRLTNEGSPVLMSELATDREGRIRDLLAGAELLEADYQIAFDIGGYDDDPDAFFQSAALALRITDATRSYHVPLLLSPFGMSTYRGS
;
A
#
# COMPACT_ATOMS: atom_id res chain seq x y z
N MET A 1 -5.43 27.46 -8.55
CA MET A 1 -5.06 26.03 -8.59
C MET A 1 -5.91 25.32 -7.56
N ALA A 2 -6.65 24.28 -7.93
CA ALA A 2 -7.36 23.48 -6.94
C ALA A 2 -6.32 22.87 -5.98
N ALA A 3 -6.57 22.95 -4.67
CA ALA A 3 -5.69 22.32 -3.70
C ALA A 3 -5.58 20.83 -4.00
N VAL A 4 -4.36 20.31 -4.10
CA VAL A 4 -4.14 18.88 -4.29
C VAL A 4 -4.63 18.19 -3.02
N ARG A 5 -5.56 17.27 -3.20
CA ARG A 5 -6.15 16.50 -2.11
C ARG A 5 -5.11 15.54 -1.51
N PRO A 6 -5.01 15.42 -0.17
CA PRO A 6 -4.22 14.40 0.50
C PRO A 6 -4.59 12.98 0.07
N THR A 7 -3.59 12.12 -0.12
CA THR A 7 -3.76 10.72 -0.53
C THR A 7 -2.89 9.78 0.32
N ILE A 8 -3.26 8.50 0.34
CA ILE A 8 -2.33 7.42 0.70
C ILE A 8 -1.86 6.80 -0.62
N SER A 9 -0.56 6.65 -0.81
CA SER A 9 0.01 6.11 -2.04
C SER A 9 1.05 5.03 -1.72
N THR A 10 1.29 4.13 -2.67
CA THR A 10 2.33 3.12 -2.56
C THR A 10 3.14 2.99 -3.84
N HIS A 11 4.30 2.34 -3.71
CA HIS A 11 5.19 1.95 -4.79
C HIS A 11 5.84 0.64 -4.39
N VAL A 12 5.59 -0.41 -5.17
CA VAL A 12 6.14 -1.74 -4.94
C VAL A 12 7.32 -1.94 -5.88
N LEU A 13 8.46 -2.28 -5.30
CA LEU A 13 9.73 -2.50 -5.99
C LEU A 13 10.20 -3.93 -5.72
N ASP A 14 10.54 -4.65 -6.78
CA ASP A 14 11.21 -5.93 -6.72
C ASP A 14 12.74 -5.72 -6.76
N LEU A 15 13.38 -6.03 -5.64
CA LEU A 15 14.82 -5.88 -5.46
C LEU A 15 15.64 -7.00 -6.12
N VAL A 16 15.01 -8.12 -6.52
CA VAL A 16 15.70 -9.18 -7.27
C VAL A 16 16.00 -8.71 -8.67
N THR A 17 14.97 -8.19 -9.35
CA THR A 17 15.08 -7.73 -10.74
C THR A 17 15.53 -6.27 -10.83
N GLY A 18 15.40 -5.50 -9.75
CA GLY A 18 15.69 -4.07 -9.71
C GLY A 18 14.62 -3.22 -10.39
N ASN A 19 13.41 -3.76 -10.60
CA ASN A 19 12.32 -3.12 -11.34
C ASN A 19 11.11 -2.85 -10.44
N PRO A 20 10.17 -1.98 -10.89
CA PRO A 20 8.86 -1.92 -10.28
C PRO A 20 8.10 -3.23 -10.40
N ALA A 21 7.23 -3.50 -9.43
CA ALA A 21 6.37 -4.68 -9.39
C ALA A 21 4.93 -4.30 -9.82
N PRO A 22 4.58 -4.41 -11.12
CA PRO A 22 3.23 -4.12 -11.60
C PRO A 22 2.25 -5.25 -11.28
N GLY A 23 0.96 -4.92 -11.17
CA GLY A 23 -0.10 -5.91 -10.97
C GLY A 23 -0.19 -6.49 -9.55
N VAL A 24 0.57 -5.96 -8.58
CA VAL A 24 0.44 -6.32 -7.16
C VAL A 24 -0.91 -5.80 -6.67
N GLU A 25 -1.79 -6.68 -6.24
CA GLU A 25 -3.07 -6.29 -5.64
C GLU A 25 -2.86 -5.71 -4.25
N VAL A 26 -3.48 -4.56 -3.99
CA VAL A 26 -3.36 -3.82 -2.74
C VAL A 26 -4.74 -3.41 -2.25
N ALA A 27 -5.06 -3.84 -1.03
CA ALA A 27 -6.28 -3.44 -0.33
C ALA A 27 -5.96 -2.39 0.73
N LEU A 28 -6.76 -1.32 0.78
CA LEU A 28 -6.75 -0.35 1.86
C LEU A 28 -7.96 -0.59 2.76
N PHE A 29 -7.71 -0.62 4.06
CA PHE A 29 -8.74 -0.67 5.10
C PHE A 29 -8.61 0.53 6.02
N ARG A 30 -9.74 1.01 6.53
CA ARG A 30 -9.78 1.84 7.74
C ARG A 30 -10.12 0.95 8.93
N LEU A 31 -9.40 1.09 10.03
CA LEU A 31 -9.64 0.32 11.24
C LEU A 31 -10.73 0.98 12.08
N THR A 32 -11.66 0.19 12.64
CA THR A 32 -12.60 0.67 13.66
C THR A 32 -11.88 0.93 14.99
N ASN A 33 -12.58 1.52 15.96
CA ASN A 33 -12.03 1.73 17.31
C ASN A 33 -11.63 0.42 18.01
N GLU A 34 -12.28 -0.69 17.63
CA GLU A 34 -11.98 -2.04 18.09
C GLU A 34 -10.89 -2.73 17.27
N GLY A 35 -10.29 -2.04 16.29
CA GLY A 35 -9.23 -2.56 15.41
C GLY A 35 -9.73 -3.43 14.25
N SER A 36 -11.04 -3.50 14.01
CA SER A 36 -11.58 -4.31 12.91
C SER A 36 -11.39 -3.59 11.56
N PRO A 37 -10.88 -4.26 10.51
CA PRO A 37 -10.68 -3.63 9.21
C PRO A 37 -11.99 -3.45 8.45
N VAL A 38 -12.24 -2.24 7.94
CA VAL A 38 -13.33 -1.90 7.02
C VAL A 38 -12.71 -1.58 5.66
N LEU A 39 -13.06 -2.35 4.63
CA LEU A 39 -12.51 -2.20 3.29
C LEU A 39 -12.87 -0.82 2.70
N MET A 40 -11.85 -0.12 2.21
CA MET A 40 -11.97 1.18 1.55
C MET A 40 -11.82 1.03 0.03
N SER A 41 -10.81 0.27 -0.42
CA SER A 41 -10.55 0.03 -1.84
C SER A 41 -9.69 -1.21 -2.05
N GLU A 42 -9.76 -1.77 -3.25
CA GLU A 42 -8.84 -2.79 -3.78
C GLU A 42 -8.38 -2.31 -5.15
N LEU A 43 -7.06 -2.24 -5.36
CA LEU A 43 -6.43 -1.69 -6.55
C LEU A 43 -5.13 -2.45 -6.86
N ALA A 44 -4.80 -2.58 -8.14
CA ALA A 44 -3.51 -3.14 -8.57
C ALA A 44 -2.48 -2.04 -8.86
N THR A 45 -1.20 -2.32 -8.60
CA THR A 45 -0.10 -1.43 -8.99
C THR A 45 -0.02 -1.25 -10.51
N ASP A 46 0.24 -0.02 -10.95
CA ASP A 46 0.43 0.29 -12.36
C ASP A 46 1.77 -0.24 -12.91
N ARG A 47 2.05 0.04 -14.18
CA ARG A 47 3.30 -0.37 -14.86
C ARG A 47 4.58 0.22 -14.24
N GLU A 48 4.47 1.24 -13.40
CA GLU A 48 5.57 1.78 -12.61
C GLU A 48 5.54 1.25 -11.17
N GLY A 49 4.78 0.19 -10.88
CA GLY A 49 4.64 -0.40 -9.55
C GLY A 49 3.86 0.49 -8.57
N ARG A 50 3.10 1.47 -9.03
CA ARG A 50 2.51 2.51 -8.18
C ARG A 50 1.00 2.43 -8.06
N ILE A 51 0.50 2.86 -6.91
CA ILE A 51 -0.87 3.31 -6.73
C ILE A 51 -0.81 4.72 -6.16
N ARG A 52 -1.27 5.71 -6.93
CA ARG A 52 -1.17 7.15 -6.59
C ARG A 52 -2.19 7.59 -5.54
N ASP A 53 -3.33 6.91 -5.48
CA ASP A 53 -4.40 7.17 -4.51
C ASP A 53 -5.10 5.87 -4.10
N LEU A 54 -4.63 5.26 -3.01
CA LEU A 54 -5.26 4.12 -2.34
C LEU A 54 -6.58 4.49 -1.67
N LEU A 55 -6.96 5.77 -1.56
CA LEU A 55 -8.30 6.11 -1.08
C LEU A 55 -9.33 6.05 -2.20
N ALA A 56 -8.91 5.83 -3.46
CA ALA A 56 -9.80 5.77 -4.63
C ALA A 56 -10.77 6.97 -4.71
N GLY A 57 -10.31 8.18 -4.40
CA GLY A 57 -11.20 9.35 -4.38
C GLY A 57 -12.03 9.52 -3.09
N ALA A 58 -11.84 8.71 -2.04
CA ALA A 58 -12.43 8.89 -0.70
C ALA A 58 -11.58 9.78 0.23
N GLU A 59 -12.23 10.52 1.13
CA GLU A 59 -11.55 11.54 1.96
C GLU A 59 -10.58 10.89 2.94
N LEU A 60 -9.38 11.46 3.09
CA LEU A 60 -8.45 11.06 4.13
C LEU A 60 -8.94 11.60 5.47
N LEU A 61 -9.09 10.74 6.47
CA LEU A 61 -9.48 11.11 7.82
C LEU A 61 -8.34 10.79 8.79
N GLU A 62 -8.34 11.45 9.95
CA GLU A 62 -7.50 11.04 11.07
C GLU A 62 -8.06 9.74 11.65
N ALA A 63 -7.35 8.64 11.39
CA ALA A 63 -7.73 7.30 11.78
C ALA A 63 -6.52 6.36 11.68
N ASP A 64 -6.68 5.15 12.20
CA ASP A 64 -5.79 4.04 11.88
C ASP A 64 -6.26 3.36 10.58
N TYR A 65 -5.32 3.07 9.69
CA TYR A 65 -5.53 2.39 8.41
C TYR A 65 -4.69 1.12 8.35
N GLN A 66 -5.02 0.21 7.45
CA GLN A 66 -4.18 -0.93 7.10
C GLN A 66 -4.03 -1.03 5.59
N ILE A 67 -2.80 -1.14 5.10
CA ILE A 67 -2.52 -1.50 3.72
C ILE A 67 -2.17 -2.99 3.69
N ALA A 68 -2.85 -3.79 2.87
CA ALA A 68 -2.54 -5.19 2.63
C ALA A 68 -2.07 -5.39 1.19
N PHE A 69 -0.91 -6.01 1.01
CA PHE A 69 -0.32 -6.34 -0.29
C PHE A 69 -0.45 -7.85 -0.53
N ASP A 70 -0.95 -8.25 -1.69
CA ASP A 70 -0.91 -9.62 -2.18
C ASP A 70 0.42 -9.89 -2.88
N ILE A 71 1.34 -10.55 -2.17
CA ILE A 71 2.68 -10.85 -2.68
C ILE A 71 2.68 -12.18 -3.44
N GLY A 72 1.97 -13.18 -2.92
CA GLY A 72 1.89 -14.49 -3.55
C GLY A 72 1.25 -14.43 -4.94
N GLY A 73 0.24 -13.59 -5.13
CA GLY A 73 -0.37 -13.36 -6.43
C GLY A 73 0.54 -12.63 -7.44
N TYR A 74 1.55 -11.88 -6.99
CA TYR A 74 2.51 -11.19 -7.86
C TYR A 74 3.64 -12.10 -8.34
N ASP A 75 4.23 -12.91 -7.44
CA ASP A 75 5.41 -13.72 -7.76
C ASP A 75 5.03 -14.98 -8.55
N ASP A 76 3.79 -15.47 -8.43
CA ASP A 76 3.28 -16.76 -8.97
C ASP A 76 4.24 -17.95 -8.69
N ASP A 77 5.12 -17.78 -7.71
CA ASP A 77 6.08 -18.77 -7.26
C ASP A 77 5.42 -19.59 -6.14
N PRO A 78 5.14 -20.89 -6.37
CA PRO A 78 4.54 -21.75 -5.37
C PRO A 78 5.42 -21.93 -4.12
N ASP A 79 6.71 -21.63 -4.21
CA ASP A 79 7.69 -21.70 -3.12
C ASP A 79 7.99 -20.32 -2.49
N ALA A 80 7.28 -19.27 -2.89
CA ALA A 80 7.45 -17.92 -2.35
C ALA A 80 7.26 -17.88 -0.83
N PHE A 81 8.26 -17.35 -0.11
CA PHE A 81 8.23 -17.30 1.34
C PHE A 81 7.19 -16.33 1.89
N PHE A 82 7.04 -15.15 1.27
CA PHE A 82 6.03 -14.17 1.64
C PHE A 82 4.80 -14.29 0.75
N GLN A 83 3.65 -14.58 1.35
CA GLN A 83 2.37 -14.65 0.64
C GLN A 83 1.60 -13.32 0.69
N SER A 84 1.78 -12.54 1.76
CA SER A 84 1.16 -11.22 1.91
C SER A 84 1.93 -10.38 2.92
N ALA A 85 1.68 -9.07 2.90
CA ALA A 85 2.16 -8.14 3.92
C ALA A 85 1.04 -7.16 4.32
N ALA A 86 0.84 -6.94 5.62
CA ALA A 86 -0.13 -5.98 6.14
C ALA A 86 0.57 -4.93 7.01
N LEU A 87 0.39 -3.65 6.68
CA LEU A 87 1.00 -2.51 7.36
C LEU A 87 -0.09 -1.67 8.03
N ALA A 88 -0.07 -1.60 9.35
CA ALA A 88 -0.92 -0.68 10.11
C ALA A 88 -0.31 0.73 10.10
N LEU A 89 -1.13 1.73 9.78
CA LEU A 89 -0.75 3.13 9.67
C LEU A 89 -1.59 3.95 10.65
N ARG A 90 -0.94 4.85 11.38
CA ARG A 90 -1.64 5.87 12.18
C ARG A 90 -1.58 7.21 11.48
N ILE A 91 -2.75 7.75 11.12
CA ILE A 91 -2.87 9.07 10.49
C ILE A 91 -3.40 10.06 11.53
N THR A 92 -2.58 11.05 11.88
CA THR A 92 -2.89 12.13 12.83
C THR A 92 -2.92 13.52 12.18
N ASP A 93 -2.76 13.59 10.86
CA ASP A 93 -2.74 14.83 10.10
C ASP A 93 -3.32 14.52 8.72
N ALA A 94 -4.62 14.73 8.58
CA ALA A 94 -5.35 14.48 7.34
C ALA A 94 -5.12 15.55 6.26
N THR A 95 -4.25 16.54 6.51
CA THR A 95 -3.98 17.65 5.57
C THR A 95 -2.81 17.38 4.62
N ARG A 96 -2.12 16.24 4.76
CA ARG A 96 -0.97 15.85 3.95
C ARG A 96 -1.09 14.45 3.39
N SER A 97 -0.40 14.19 2.27
CA SER A 97 -0.31 12.85 1.69
C SER A 97 0.69 11.97 2.44
N TYR A 98 0.52 10.66 2.29
CA TYR A 98 1.36 9.63 2.88
C TYR A 98 1.81 8.67 1.78
N HIS A 99 3.11 8.52 1.61
CA HIS A 99 3.68 7.52 0.70
C HIS A 99 4.23 6.34 1.51
N VAL A 100 3.79 5.12 1.23
CA VAL A 100 4.18 3.90 1.96
C VAL A 100 4.59 2.84 0.94
N PRO A 101 5.85 2.80 0.48
CA PRO A 101 6.33 1.81 -0.47
C PRO A 101 6.60 0.46 0.18
N LEU A 102 6.66 -0.58 -0.64
CA LEU A 102 7.09 -1.93 -0.27
C LEU A 102 8.27 -2.34 -1.16
N LEU A 103 9.42 -2.60 -0.57
CA LEU A 103 10.60 -3.11 -1.26
C LEU A 103 10.70 -4.60 -0.95
N LEU A 104 10.57 -5.43 -1.97
CA LEU A 104 10.45 -6.88 -1.85
C LEU A 104 11.71 -7.58 -2.36
N SER A 105 12.17 -8.58 -1.61
CA SER A 105 13.11 -9.61 -2.05
C SER A 105 12.60 -10.97 -1.54
N PRO A 106 13.13 -12.11 -2.01
CA PRO A 106 12.52 -13.41 -1.77
C PRO A 106 12.41 -13.76 -0.28
N PHE A 107 13.35 -13.25 0.54
CA PHE A 107 13.40 -13.52 1.97
C PHE A 107 13.55 -12.27 2.84
N GLY A 108 13.36 -11.07 2.26
CA GLY A 108 13.34 -9.83 3.01
C GLY A 108 12.38 -8.80 2.40
N MET A 109 11.70 -8.05 3.25
CA MET A 109 10.90 -6.90 2.83
C MET A 109 11.25 -5.68 3.69
N SER A 110 11.12 -4.49 3.11
CA SER A 110 11.25 -3.24 3.86
C SER A 110 10.21 -2.23 3.41
N THR A 111 9.83 -1.35 4.34
CA THR A 111 8.91 -0.24 4.10
C THR A 111 9.37 0.97 4.92
N TYR A 112 8.87 2.15 4.57
CA TYR A 112 9.11 3.39 5.28
C TYR A 112 7.97 4.36 5.01
N ARG A 113 7.91 5.46 5.77
CA ARG A 113 7.03 6.59 5.44
C ARG A 113 7.80 7.59 4.57
N GLY A 114 7.43 7.69 3.30
CA GLY A 114 7.89 8.73 2.39
C GLY A 114 7.25 10.09 2.67
N SER A 115 7.91 11.13 2.16
CA SER A 115 7.42 12.52 2.17
C SER A 115 6.36 12.78 1.13
#